data_AF-A0A7Z9KV60-F1
#
_entry.id   AF-A0A7Z9KV60-F1
#
_cell.length_a   1.000
_cell.length_b   1.000
_cell.length_c   1.000
_cell.angle_alpha   90.00
_cell.angle_beta   90.00
_cell.angle_gamma   90.00
#
_symmetry.space_group_name_H-M   'P 1'
#
loop_
_entity.id
_entity.type
_entity.pdbx_description
1 polymer ?
#
loop_
_entity_poly.entity_id
_entity_poly.type
_entity_poly.pdbx_seq_one_letter_code
_entity_poly.pdbx_strand_id
1 'polypeptide(L)' 'MKAVIQRSGPASVSVAGEVVGAIPHGLMVLLGVGPEDTTETVHWMAKKIA' A
#
# COMPACT_ATOMS: atom_id res chain seq x y z
N MET A 1 -11.22 3.30 -5.61
CA MET A 1 -9.97 2.94 -4.91
C MET A 1 -9.02 4.07 -5.14
N LYS A 2 -8.33 4.51 -4.09
CA LYS A 2 -7.30 5.55 -4.21
C LYS A 2 -6.04 5.06 -3.51
N ALA A 3 -4.90 5.41 -4.06
CA ALA A 3 -3.59 5.10 -3.48
C ALA A 3 -2.76 6.38 -3.42
N VAL A 4 -2.13 6.63 -2.28
CA VAL A 4 -1.01 7.58 -2.17
C VAL A 4 0.27 6.76 -2.10
N ILE A 5 1.17 7.00 -3.04
CA ILE A 5 2.39 6.22 -3.21
C ILE A 5 3.58 7.08 -2.79
N GLN A 6 4.42 6.54 -1.93
CA GLN A 6 5.66 7.16 -1.52
C GLN A 6 6.83 6.25 -1.92
N ARG A 7 7.74 6.77 -2.75
CA ARG A 7 9.04 6.11 -2.97
C ARG A 7 9.84 6.23 -1.67
N SER A 8 10.17 5.11 -1.06
CA SER A 8 10.81 5.06 0.24
C SER A 8 12.10 4.25 0.20
N GLY A 9 13.06 4.63 1.05
CA GLY A 9 14.08 3.72 1.53
C GLY A 9 13.44 2.73 2.53
N PRO A 10 13.98 2.61 3.76
CA PRO A 10 13.34 1.78 4.77
C PRO A 10 11.95 2.29 5.14
N ALA A 11 10.97 1.39 5.26
CA ALA A 11 9.65 1.67 5.81
C ALA A 11 9.19 0.50 6.69
N SER A 12 8.42 0.78 7.74
CA SER A 12 7.90 -0.24 8.65
C SER A 12 6.53 0.13 9.21
N VAL A 13 5.79 -0.88 9.65
CA VAL A 13 4.55 -0.75 10.41
C VAL A 13 4.74 -1.44 11.75
N SER A 14 4.38 -0.75 12.82
CA SER A 14 4.41 -1.29 14.18
C SER A 14 3.01 -1.25 14.81
N VAL A 15 2.68 -2.30 15.56
CA VAL A 15 1.44 -2.39 16.36
C VAL A 15 1.84 -2.64 17.80
N ALA A 16 1.42 -1.76 18.71
CA ALA A 16 1.80 -1.82 20.13
C ALA A 16 3.33 -1.86 20.37
N GLY A 17 4.12 -1.21 19.50
CA GLY A 17 5.58 -1.17 19.58
C GLY A 17 6.30 -2.29 18.83
N GLU A 18 5.59 -3.35 18.44
CA GLU A 18 6.17 -4.49 17.73
C GLU A 18 6.07 -4.30 16.21
N VAL A 19 7.17 -4.54 15.49
CA VAL A 19 7.21 -4.43 14.01
C VAL A 19 6.49 -5.63 13.41
N VAL A 20 5.38 -5.37 12.70
CA VAL A 20 4.58 -6.41 12.02
C VAL A 20 4.87 -6.51 10.52
N GLY A 21 5.60 -5.54 9.97
CA GLY A 21 6.03 -5.55 8.57
C GLY A 21 7.05 -4.46 8.29
N ALA A 22 8.03 -4.76 7.44
CA ALA A 22 9.05 -3.81 7.03
C ALA A 22 9.57 -4.11 5.63
N ILE A 23 10.00 -3.07 4.92
CA ILE A 23 10.71 -3.16 3.66
C ILE A 23 12.00 -2.31 3.73
N PRO A 24 13.11 -2.73 3.10
CA PRO A 24 14.37 -1.97 3.12
C PRO A 24 14.42 -0.85 2.07
N HIS A 25 13.72 -1.02 0.95
CA HIS A 25 13.59 -0.05 -0.14
C HIS A 25 12.36 -0.41 -0.97
N GLY A 26 11.65 0.57 -1.55
CA GLY A 26 10.55 0.31 -2.47
C GLY A 26 9.48 1.38 -2.43
N LEU A 27 8.23 0.94 -2.49
CA LEU A 27 7.06 1.80 -2.42
C LEU A 27 6.28 1.52 -1.13
N MET A 28 5.99 2.58 -0.38
CA MET A 28 4.96 2.53 0.66
C MET A 28 3.65 3.02 0.06
N VAL A 29 2.60 2.22 0.20
CA VAL A 29 1.29 2.48 -0.41
C VAL A 29 0.26 2.65 0.68
N LEU A 30 -0.30 3.86 0.80
CA LEU A 30 -1.48 4.13 1.61
C LEU A 30 -2.71 3.91 0.73
N LEU A 31 -3.46 2.85 1.01
CA LEU A 31 -4.58 2.41 0.18
C LEU A 31 -5.93 2.76 0.83
N GLY A 32 -6.79 3.42 0.07
CA GLY A 32 -8.18 3.68 0.42
C GLY A 32 -9.13 2.89 -0.48
N VAL A 33 -10.00 2.08 0.12
CA VAL A 33 -11.06 1.32 -0.55
C VAL A 33 -12.40 2.03 -0.31
N GLY A 34 -13.11 2.34 -1.40
CA GLY A 34 -14.44 2.96 -1.37
C GLY A 34 -15.57 1.93 -1.57
N PRO A 35 -16.83 2.30 -1.30
CA PRO A 35 -17.97 1.39 -1.37
C PRO A 35 -18.22 0.77 -2.75
N GLU A 36 -17.91 1.50 -3.82
CA GLU A 36 -18.13 1.08 -5.21
C GLU A 36 -16.93 0.33 -5.82
N ASP A 37 -15.89 0.04 -5.01
CA ASP A 37 -14.70 -0.63 -5.51
C ASP A 37 -14.95 -2.10 -5.77
N THR A 38 -14.66 -2.51 -7.00
CA THR A 38 -14.80 -3.89 -7.45
C THR A 38 -13.45 -4.59 -7.53
N THR A 39 -13.50 -5.91 -7.70
CA THR A 39 -12.32 -6.74 -7.98
C THR A 39 -11.54 -6.24 -9.19
N GLU A 40 -12.21 -5.78 -10.24
CA GLU A 40 -11.56 -5.20 -11.43
C GLU A 40 -10.77 -3.94 -11.08
N THR A 41 -11.32 -3.10 -10.18
CA THR A 41 -10.65 -1.89 -9.69
C THR A 41 -9.35 -2.25 -8.95
N VAL A 42 -9.37 -3.31 -8.14
CA VAL A 42 -8.18 -3.83 -7.43
C VAL A 42 -7.11 -4.28 -8.42
N HIS A 43 -7.49 -5.11 -9.41
CA HIS A 43 -6.54 -5.63 -10.40
C HIS A 43 -5.92 -4.52 -11.24
N TRP A 44 -6.73 -3.55 -11.68
CA TRP A 44 -6.24 -2.40 -12.42
C TRP A 44 -5.27 -1.56 -11.59
N MET A 45 -5.59 -1.30 -10.31
CA MET A 45 -4.72 -0.53 -9.43
C MET A 45 -3.40 -1.24 -9.16
N ALA A 46 -3.44 -2.54 -8.84
CA ALA A 46 -2.23 -3.33 -8.59
C ALA A 46 -1.31 -3.34 -9.81
N LYS A 47 -1.86 -3.56 -11.01
CA LYS A 47 -1.12 -3.50 -12.27
C LYS A 47 -0.54 -2.12 -12.55
N LYS A 48 -1.20 -1.05 -12.11
CA LYS A 48 -0.73 0.33 -12.32
C LYS A 48 0.42 0.72 -11.37
N ILE A 49 0.50 0.09 -10.20
CA ILE A 49 1.52 0.38 -9.18
C ILE A 49 2.80 -0.44 -9.41
N ALA A 50 2.67 -1.70 -9.85
CA ALA A 50 3.78 -2.60 -10.16
C ALA A 50 4.55 -2.18 -11.41
#